data_AF-A0A818CGX7-F1
#
_entry.id   AF-A0A818CGX7-F1
#
_cell.length_a   1.000
_cell.length_b   1.000
_cell.length_c   1.000
_cell.angle_alpha   90.00
_cell.angle_beta   90.00
_cell.angle_gamma   90.00
#
_symmetry.space_group_name_H-M   'P 1'
#
loop_
_entity.id
_entity.type
_entity.pdbx_description
1 polymer ?
#
loop_
_entity_poly.entity_id
_entity_poly.type
_entity_poly.pdbx_seq_one_letter_code
_entity_poly.pdbx_strand_id
1 'polypeptide(L)'
;MLVGAVLGGFYQYELIKRFTFIADLTPVQILSIFLPILIFESAFSCDPHIFIKCLGQILTLAILGFFLSVALTTLAVMYWYENEYTTDVQTCWTWDQAVLYSAVVSATDPVSFVSLLKSMTSLKTLSTII
;
A
#
# COMPACT_ATOMS: atom_id res chain seq x y z
N MET A 1 -4.83 8.17 -23.48
CA MET A 1 -4.19 7.42 -24.60
C MET A 1 -3.70 8.34 -25.72
N LEU A 2 -4.55 9.21 -26.31
CA LEU A 2 -4.16 10.11 -27.41
C LEU A 2 -3.06 11.12 -27.03
N VAL A 3 -3.13 11.69 -25.83
CA VAL A 3 -2.09 12.60 -25.28
C VAL A 3 -0.77 11.86 -25.05
N GLY A 4 -0.81 10.58 -24.64
CA GLY A 4 0.38 9.76 -24.43
C GLY A 4 1.09 9.37 -25.73
N ALA A 5 0.33 9.13 -26.81
CA ALA A 5 0.90 8.85 -28.13
C ALA A 5 1.58 10.09 -28.74
N VAL A 6 0.98 11.27 -28.56
CA VAL A 6 1.57 12.55 -29.01
C VAL A 6 2.86 12.83 -28.24
N LEU A 7 2.85 12.71 -26.91
CA LEU A 7 4.05 12.88 -26.08
C LEU A 7 5.15 11.85 -26.39
N GLY A 8 4.79 10.62 -26.75
CA GLY A 8 5.74 9.57 -27.15
C GLY A 8 6.44 9.85 -28.49
N GLY A 9 5.77 10.48 -29.46
CA GLY A 9 6.39 10.88 -30.73
C GLY A 9 7.43 11.99 -30.58
N PHE A 10 7.27 12.81 -29.54
CA PHE A 10 8.18 13.91 -29.27
C PHE A 10 9.48 13.46 -28.55
N TYR A 11 9.55 12.24 -27.98
CA TYR A 11 10.66 11.69 -27.17
C TYR A 11 12.07 11.71 -27.82
N GLN A 12 12.20 12.05 -29.10
CA GLN A 12 13.48 12.16 -29.81
C GLN A 12 14.32 13.41 -29.47
N TYR A 13 13.76 14.42 -28.81
CA TYR A 13 14.50 15.59 -28.37
C TYR A 13 15.33 15.36 -27.08
N GLU A 14 16.61 15.72 -27.11
CA GLU A 14 17.52 15.57 -25.95
C GLU A 14 17.03 16.34 -24.71
N LEU A 15 16.28 17.43 -24.92
CA LEU A 15 15.83 18.36 -23.90
C LEU A 15 14.77 17.77 -22.97
N ILE A 16 13.93 16.86 -23.45
CA ILE A 16 12.85 16.28 -22.65
C ILE A 16 13.16 14.87 -22.18
N LYS A 17 14.17 14.18 -22.73
CA LYS A 17 14.78 13.05 -22.01
C LYS A 17 15.21 13.43 -20.59
N ARG A 18 15.70 14.66 -20.39
CA ARG A 18 16.00 15.21 -19.05
C ARG A 18 14.76 15.42 -18.17
N PHE A 19 13.64 15.86 -18.74
CA PHE A 19 12.39 16.06 -17.99
C PHE A 19 11.60 14.76 -17.76
N THR A 20 11.80 13.74 -18.61
CA THR A 20 11.10 12.44 -18.53
C THR A 20 11.84 11.44 -17.65
N PHE A 21 13.04 11.76 -17.16
CA PHE A 21 13.80 10.94 -16.22
C PHE A 21 13.00 10.58 -14.96
N ILE A 22 12.13 11.49 -14.49
CA ILE A 22 11.24 11.24 -13.35
C ILE A 22 10.12 10.24 -13.73
N ALA A 23 9.68 10.23 -15.00
CA ALA A 23 8.67 9.32 -15.50
C ALA A 23 9.21 7.90 -15.79
N ASP A 24 10.53 7.76 -15.97
CA ASP A 24 11.20 6.45 -16.10
C ASP A 24 11.54 5.80 -14.75
N LEU A 25 11.27 6.47 -13.63
CA LEU A 25 11.50 5.90 -12.31
C LEU A 25 10.59 4.68 -12.08
N THR A 26 11.21 3.56 -11.76
CA THR A 26 10.45 2.36 -11.39
C THR A 26 9.71 2.57 -10.06
N PRO A 27 8.52 1.97 -9.86
CA PRO A 27 7.76 2.12 -8.62
C PRO A 27 8.56 1.77 -7.36
N VAL A 28 9.49 0.81 -7.45
CA VAL A 28 10.37 0.39 -6.35
C VAL A 28 11.37 1.49 -5.98
N GLN A 29 11.90 2.22 -6.96
CA GLN A 29 12.81 3.34 -6.72
C GLN A 29 12.09 4.50 -6.05
N ILE A 30 10.88 4.81 -6.52
CA ILE A 30 10.00 5.81 -5.92
C ILE A 30 9.70 5.42 -4.46
N LEU A 31 9.24 4.18 -4.24
CA LEU A 31 8.94 3.68 -2.90
C LEU A 31 10.17 3.75 -1.99
N SER A 32 11.34 3.36 -2.46
CA SER A 32 12.56 3.35 -1.65
C SER A 32 13.03 4.76 -1.24
N ILE A 33 12.72 5.79 -2.03
CA ILE A 33 13.03 7.19 -1.72
C ILE A 33 12.00 7.78 -0.75
N PHE A 34 10.71 7.48 -0.95
CA PHE A 34 9.62 8.06 -0.15
C PHE A 34 9.34 7.31 1.16
N LEU A 35 9.58 5.99 1.22
CA LEU A 35 9.28 5.16 2.39
C LEU A 35 10.02 5.65 3.65
N PRO A 36 11.34 5.98 3.63
CA PRO A 36 12.03 6.48 4.82
C PRO A 36 11.45 7.80 5.32
N ILE A 37 11.08 8.69 4.39
CA ILE A 37 10.51 10.01 4.70
C ILE A 37 9.10 9.87 5.31
N LEU A 38 8.27 8.98 4.77
CA LEU A 38 6.91 8.73 5.25
C LEU A 38 6.90 8.05 6.63
N ILE A 39 7.80 7.08 6.86
CA ILE A 39 7.94 6.43 8.16
C ILE A 39 8.44 7.43 9.22
N PHE A 40 9.40 8.30 8.87
CA PHE A 40 9.90 9.31 9.80
C PHE A 40 8.84 10.36 10.14
N GLU A 41 8.08 10.84 9.15
CA GLU A 41 7.01 11.82 9.36
C GLU A 41 5.90 11.27 10.27
N SER A 42 5.44 10.04 10.00
CA SER A 42 4.43 9.37 10.83
C SER A 42 4.95 9.08 12.25
N ALA A 43 6.20 8.64 12.40
CA ALA A 43 6.81 8.43 13.71
C ALA A 43 6.97 9.74 14.51
N PHE A 44 7.34 10.84 13.87
CA PHE A 44 7.51 12.14 14.52
C PHE A 44 6.18 12.75 14.98
N SER A 45 5.09 12.46 14.28
CA SER A 45 3.74 12.89 14.68
C SER A 45 3.16 12.14 15.88
N CYS A 46 3.81 11.04 16.31
CA CYS A 46 3.31 10.17 17.35
C CYS A 46 3.85 10.55 18.74
N ASP A 47 2.98 10.67 19.75
CA ASP A 47 3.39 10.95 21.12
C ASP A 47 4.12 9.74 21.74
N PRO A 48 5.43 9.84 22.06
CA PRO A 48 6.22 8.70 22.50
C PRO A 48 5.74 8.11 23.83
N HIS A 49 5.18 8.95 24.70
CA HIS A 49 4.65 8.51 26.00
C HIS A 49 3.41 7.61 25.85
N ILE A 50 2.49 7.95 24.94
CA ILE A 50 1.30 7.14 24.67
C ILE A 50 1.69 5.88 23.91
N PHE A 51 2.61 6.01 22.95
CA PHE A 51 3.10 4.88 22.16
C PHE A 51 3.70 3.76 23.02
N ILE A 52 4.60 4.08 23.95
CA ILE A 52 5.23 3.07 24.83
C ILE A 52 4.19 2.39 25.72
N LYS A 53 3.21 3.13 26.24
CA LYS A 53 2.14 2.56 27.07
C LYS A 53 1.25 1.58 26.30
N CYS A 54 1.02 1.83 25.01
CA CYS A 54 0.19 1.00 24.14
C CYS A 54 0.98 -0.04 23.33
N LEU A 55 2.31 -0.03 23.39
CA LEU A 55 3.19 -0.84 22.53
C LEU A 55 2.86 -2.32 22.60
N GLY A 56 2.60 -2.87 23.80
CA GLY A 56 2.25 -4.29 23.95
C GLY A 56 0.96 -4.67 23.22
N GLN A 57 -0.06 -3.81 23.26
CA GLN A 57 -1.32 -4.03 22.57
C GLN A 57 -1.18 -3.84 21.05
N ILE A 58 -0.42 -2.83 20.63
CA ILE A 58 -0.07 -2.60 19.22
C ILE A 58 0.66 -3.82 18.66
N LEU A 59 1.66 -4.33 19.37
CA LEU A 59 2.46 -5.48 18.93
C LEU A 59 1.63 -6.76 18.88
N THR A 60 0.76 -6.98 19.87
CA THR A 60 -0.15 -8.12 19.89
C THR A 60 -1.10 -8.07 18.70
N LEU A 61 -1.68 -6.91 18.39
CA LEU A 61 -2.55 -6.73 17.24
C LEU A 61 -1.80 -6.83 15.92
N ALA A 62 -0.60 -6.25 15.83
CA ALA A 62 0.23 -6.27 14.63
C ALA A 62 0.68 -7.69 14.31
N ILE A 63 1.06 -8.50 15.30
CA ILE A 63 1.49 -9.88 15.07
C ILE A 63 0.27 -10.78 14.85
N LEU A 64 -0.62 -10.90 15.86
CA LEU A 64 -1.73 -11.85 15.80
C LEU A 64 -2.75 -11.46 14.73
N GLY A 65 -3.07 -10.17 14.62
CA GLY A 65 -4.01 -9.66 13.62
C GLY A 65 -3.48 -9.82 12.19
N PHE A 66 -2.19 -9.60 11.97
CA PHE A 66 -1.58 -9.83 10.65
C PHE A 66 -1.60 -11.30 10.26
N PHE A 67 -1.14 -12.20 11.14
CA PHE A 67 -1.17 -13.65 10.83
C PHE A 67 -2.58 -14.16 10.59
N LEU A 68 -3.57 -13.70 11.36
CA LEU A 68 -4.96 -14.06 11.15
C LEU A 68 -5.49 -13.53 9.81
N SER A 69 -5.17 -12.29 9.45
CA SER A 69 -5.56 -11.69 8.17
C SER A 69 -4.94 -12.45 6.98
N VAL A 70 -3.65 -12.77 7.05
CA VAL A 70 -2.96 -13.53 6.00
C VAL A 70 -3.56 -14.93 5.86
N ALA A 71 -3.83 -15.62 6.98
CA ALA A 71 -4.43 -16.94 6.96
C ALA A 71 -5.84 -16.93 6.34
N LEU A 72 -6.70 -15.99 6.73
CA LEU A 72 -8.05 -15.86 6.18
C LEU A 72 -8.04 -15.51 4.69
N THR A 73 -7.19 -14.56 4.27
CA THR A 73 -7.06 -14.17 2.85
C THR A 73 -6.51 -15.33 2.02
N THR A 74 -5.51 -16.07 2.53
CA THR A 74 -4.95 -17.23 1.83
C THR A 74 -6.01 -18.30 1.61
N LEU A 75 -6.79 -18.63 2.66
CA LEU A 75 -7.88 -19.60 2.55
C LEU A 75 -8.96 -19.13 1.57
N ALA A 76 -9.32 -17.85 1.59
CA ALA A 76 -10.30 -17.29 0.67
C ALA A 76 -9.83 -17.35 -0.78
N VAL A 77 -8.56 -17.05 -1.05
CA VAL A 77 -7.94 -17.15 -2.38
C VAL A 77 -7.95 -18.60 -2.85
N MET A 78 -7.52 -19.55 -2.03
CA MET A 78 -7.54 -20.97 -2.41
C MET A 78 -8.94 -21.49 -2.66
N TYR A 79 -9.90 -21.16 -1.80
CA TYR A 79 -11.30 -21.56 -1.99
C TYR A 79 -11.91 -20.97 -3.26
N TRP A 80 -11.58 -19.72 -3.61
CA TRP A 80 -12.06 -19.09 -4.84
C TRP A 80 -11.56 -19.84 -6.09
N TYR A 81 -10.25 -20.12 -6.14
CA TYR A 81 -9.64 -20.84 -7.26
C TYR A 81 -10.07 -22.32 -7.37
N GLU A 82 -10.50 -22.94 -6.27
CA GLU A 82 -11.03 -24.31 -6.27
C GLU A 82 -12.49 -24.41 -6.80
N ASN A 83 -13.33 -23.39 -6.60
CA ASN A 83 -14.77 -23.46 -6.95
C ASN A 83 -15.11 -22.94 -8.35
N GLU A 84 -14.29 -22.05 -8.92
CA GLU A 84 -14.51 -21.51 -10.26
C GLU A 84 -13.81 -22.39 -11.31
N TYR A 85 -14.50 -23.48 -11.70
CA TYR A 85 -14.18 -24.41 -12.79
C TYR A 85 -13.27 -23.84 -13.91
N THR A 86 -12.21 -24.57 -14.32
CA THR A 86 -11.98 -25.08 -15.69
C THR A 86 -10.54 -25.57 -15.90
N THR A 87 -10.36 -26.90 -15.96
CA THR A 87 -9.81 -27.63 -17.12
C THR A 87 -8.52 -27.15 -17.82
N ASP A 88 -7.58 -26.52 -17.13
CA ASP A 88 -6.19 -26.47 -17.59
C ASP A 88 -5.23 -26.56 -16.40
N VAL A 89 -4.38 -27.59 -16.42
CA VAL A 89 -3.50 -28.03 -15.32
C VAL A 89 -2.34 -27.05 -15.06
N GLN A 90 -2.40 -25.81 -15.57
CA GLN A 90 -1.22 -24.95 -15.70
C GLN A 90 -1.24 -23.63 -14.92
N THR A 91 -2.34 -23.26 -14.26
CA THR A 91 -2.42 -22.01 -13.45
C THR A 91 -3.10 -22.20 -12.10
N CYS A 92 -2.86 -23.34 -11.43
CA CYS A 92 -3.16 -23.43 -10.01
C CYS A 92 -2.14 -22.58 -9.22
N TRP A 93 -2.63 -21.62 -8.43
CA TRP A 93 -1.78 -20.90 -7.50
C TRP A 93 -1.23 -21.88 -6.46
N THR A 94 0.10 -21.90 -6.30
CA THR A 94 0.69 -22.70 -5.21
C THR A 94 0.40 -22.04 -3.87
N TRP A 95 0.44 -22.83 -2.79
CA TRP A 95 0.32 -22.33 -1.41
C TRP A 95 1.28 -21.18 -1.13
N ASP A 96 2.51 -21.26 -1.64
CA ASP A 96 3.50 -20.20 -1.48
C ASP A 96 3.09 -18.90 -2.18
N GLN A 97 2.53 -18.98 -3.40
CA GLN A 97 2.07 -17.81 -4.15
C GLN A 97 0.86 -17.14 -3.47
N ALA A 98 -0.08 -17.93 -2.96
CA ALA A 98 -1.25 -17.40 -2.25
C ALA A 98 -0.87 -16.74 -0.91
N VAL A 99 0.08 -17.32 -0.18
CA VAL A 99 0.59 -16.72 1.06
C VAL A 99 1.35 -15.43 0.76
N LEU A 100 2.20 -15.40 -0.27
CA LEU A 100 2.93 -14.20 -0.69
C LEU A 100 1.98 -13.07 -1.10
N TYR A 101 0.97 -13.39 -1.91
CA TYR A 101 -0.07 -12.43 -2.29
C TYR A 101 -0.83 -11.91 -1.07
N SER A 102 -1.26 -12.82 -0.20
CA SER A 102 -2.00 -12.45 1.01
C SER A 102 -1.16 -11.58 1.94
N ALA A 103 0.14 -11.84 2.08
CA ALA A 103 1.05 -11.01 2.88
C ALA A 103 1.20 -9.59 2.32
N VAL A 104 1.27 -9.44 0.99
CA VAL A 104 1.34 -8.12 0.33
C VAL A 104 0.02 -7.37 0.48
N VAL A 105 -1.12 -8.04 0.34
CA VAL A 105 -2.47 -7.42 0.45
C VAL A 105 -2.85 -7.08 1.89
N SER A 106 -2.45 -7.92 2.85
CA SER A 106 -2.72 -7.70 4.28
C SER A 106 -1.82 -6.64 4.92
N ALA A 107 -0.79 -6.15 4.22
CA ALA A 107 0.01 -5.03 4.70
C ALA A 107 -0.88 -3.79 4.87
N THR A 108 -1.11 -3.38 6.11
CA THR A 108 -1.94 -2.21 6.42
C THR A 108 -1.08 -0.95 6.47
N ASP A 109 -1.40 0.03 5.65
CA ASP A 109 -0.67 1.30 5.61
C ASP A 109 -1.15 2.24 6.73
N PRO A 110 -0.34 2.53 7.77
CA PRO A 110 -0.72 3.48 8.81
C PRO A 110 -0.91 4.91 8.27
N VAL A 111 -0.19 5.27 7.20
CA VAL A 111 -0.22 6.61 6.58
C VAL A 111 -1.60 6.93 5.99
N SER A 112 -2.23 5.96 5.32
CA SER A 112 -3.59 6.11 4.78
C SER A 112 -4.60 6.35 5.90
N PHE A 113 -4.43 5.68 7.04
CA PHE A 113 -5.27 5.88 8.21
C PHE A 113 -5.06 7.25 8.89
N VAL A 114 -3.81 7.76 8.95
CA VAL A 114 -3.53 9.12 9.45
C VAL A 114 -4.17 10.19 8.58
N SER A 115 -4.16 10.02 7.25
CA SER A 115 -4.81 10.95 6.32
C SER A 115 -6.33 10.98 6.50
N LEU A 116 -6.95 9.82 6.75
CA LEU A 116 -8.37 9.68 7.09
C LEU A 116 -8.70 10.34 8.44
N LEU A 117 -7.87 10.16 9.47
CA LEU A 117 -8.09 10.81 10.76
C LEU A 117 -7.94 12.34 10.67
N LYS A 118 -7.02 12.83 9.84
CA LYS A 118 -6.81 14.27 9.62
C LYS A 118 -8.00 14.90 8.86
N SER A 119 -8.57 14.19 7.89
CA SER A 119 -9.77 14.64 7.17
C SER A 119 -11.01 14.61 8.06
N MET A 120 -11.16 13.61 8.94
CA MET A 120 -12.25 13.57 9.92
C MET A 120 -12.08 14.62 11.04
N THR A 121 -10.84 14.92 11.44
CA THR A 121 -10.57 15.99 12.44
C THR A 121 -10.83 17.39 11.85
N SER A 122 -10.63 17.57 10.53
CA SER A 122 -10.98 18.80 9.81
C SER A 122 -12.48 19.14 9.84
N LEU A 123 -13.37 18.20 10.16
CA LEU A 123 -14.81 18.47 10.32
C LEU A 123 -15.13 19.31 11.57
N LYS A 124 -14.25 19.34 12.58
CA LYS A 124 -14.47 20.20 13.77
C LYS A 124 -14.35 21.69 13.44
N THR A 125 -13.52 22.07 12.47
CA THR A 125 -13.43 23.46 11.99
C THR A 125 -14.67 23.85 11.18
N LEU A 126 -15.29 22.91 10.46
CA LEU A 126 -16.52 23.16 9.70
C LEU A 126 -17.76 23.33 10.60
N SER A 127 -17.83 22.62 11.73
CA SER A 127 -18.91 22.79 12.72
C SER A 127 -18.89 24.13 13.46
N THR A 128 -17.83 24.94 13.32
CA THR A 128 -17.76 26.30 13.91
C THR A 128 -18.28 27.37 12.92
N ILE A 129 -18.56 27.00 11.66
CA ILE A 129 -19.08 27.90 10.62
C ILE A 129 -20.60 27.77 10.44
N ILE A 130 -21.26 26.92 11.23
CA ILE A 130 -22.73 26.80 11.33
C ILE A 130 -23.24 27.30 12.67
#